data_AF-A0A1H0KSH1-F1
#
_entry.id   AF-A0A1H0KSH1-F1
#
_cell.length_a   1.000
_cell.length_b   1.000
_cell.length_c   1.000
_cell.angle_alpha   90.00
_cell.angle_beta   90.00
_cell.angle_gamma   90.00
#
_symmetry.space_group_name_H-M   'P 1'
#
loop_
_entity.id
_entity.type
_entity.pdbx_description
1 polymer ?
#
loop_
_entity_poly.entity_id
_entity_poly.type
_entity_poly.pdbx_seq_one_letter_code
_entity_poly.pdbx_strand_id
1 'polypeptide(L)'
;MHDHGSTVPVLFGPVLLYLIGYLSVPAVAGFALMRIVTPPPRRVDALLVTGASTTTFLVAMLLFPSLALPPQAIVVLLAAGIVPFVIWWRAPHLIARVVVVAPWLVAAAFVTAVLRAPADQPGAFMAALTAVSWLTFCVPRSRAGRVVLRVAAGALALSVVAFTGSVAAGGSL
;
A
#
# COMPACT_ATOMS: atom_id res chain seq x y z
N MET A 1 17.51 -27.69 -24.29
CA MET A 1 17.08 -27.15 -22.99
C MET A 1 18.31 -26.49 -22.37
N HIS A 2 18.38 -25.16 -22.42
CA HIS A 2 19.40 -24.41 -21.70
C HIS A 2 18.72 -23.81 -20.48
N ASP A 3 18.99 -24.40 -19.31
CA ASP A 3 18.55 -23.90 -18.03
C ASP A 3 19.33 -22.61 -17.71
N HIS A 4 18.66 -21.47 -17.80
CA HIS A 4 19.15 -20.23 -17.22
C HIS A 4 18.87 -20.25 -15.72
N GLY A 5 19.66 -21.05 -15.00
CA GLY A 5 19.78 -20.99 -13.55
C GLY A 5 20.39 -19.65 -13.14
N SER A 6 19.56 -18.63 -13.02
CA SER A 6 19.91 -17.41 -12.29
C SER A 6 19.93 -17.74 -10.79
N THR A 7 21.04 -18.28 -10.33
CA THR A 7 21.35 -18.40 -8.90
C THR A 7 21.66 -17.00 -8.37
N VAL A 8 20.62 -16.22 -8.12
CA VAL A 8 20.72 -15.03 -7.26
C VAL A 8 21.05 -15.53 -5.85
N PRO A 9 22.03 -14.96 -5.13
CA PRO A 9 22.42 -15.46 -3.82
C PRO A 9 21.25 -15.34 -2.83
N VAL A 10 20.61 -16.48 -2.52
CA VAL A 10 19.43 -16.59 -1.65
C VAL A 10 19.74 -16.19 -0.19
N LEU A 11 21.01 -16.02 0.18
CA LEU A 11 21.41 -15.72 1.56
C LEU A 11 21.18 -14.25 1.99
N PHE A 12 21.20 -13.29 1.06
CA PHE A 12 20.96 -11.86 1.36
C PHE A 12 19.63 -11.33 0.84
N GLY A 13 18.99 -12.03 -0.10
CA GLY A 13 17.75 -11.61 -0.75
C GLY A 13 16.58 -11.41 0.22
N PRO A 14 16.22 -12.41 1.04
CA PRO A 14 15.08 -12.30 1.95
C PRO A 14 15.29 -11.22 3.01
N VAL A 15 16.49 -11.16 3.60
CA VAL A 15 16.82 -10.19 4.66
C VAL A 15 16.73 -8.76 4.16
N LEU A 16 17.28 -8.48 2.97
CA LEU A 16 17.19 -7.16 2.35
C LEU A 16 15.74 -6.78 2.05
N LEU A 17 14.94 -7.72 1.52
CA LEU A 17 13.51 -7.50 1.27
C LEU A 17 12.75 -7.21 2.57
N TYR A 18 13.00 -7.96 3.65
CA TYR A 18 12.44 -7.67 4.96
C TYR A 18 12.85 -6.28 5.45
N LEU A 19 14.12 -5.91 5.33
CA LEU A 19 14.64 -4.61 5.77
C LEU A 19 13.96 -3.45 5.02
N ILE A 20 13.79 -3.59 3.70
CA ILE A 20 13.05 -2.63 2.87
C ILE A 20 11.59 -2.53 3.34
N GLY A 21 10.94 -3.66 3.61
CA GLY A 21 9.58 -3.69 4.17
C GLY A 21 9.50 -2.98 5.52
N TYR A 22 10.42 -3.28 6.44
CA TYR A 22 10.50 -2.69 7.78
C TYR A 22 10.73 -1.18 7.77
N LEU A 23 11.44 -0.65 6.77
CA LEU A 23 11.65 0.80 6.64
C LEU A 23 10.49 1.49 5.92
N SER A 24 9.86 0.80 4.97
CA SER A 24 8.77 1.37 4.17
C SER A 24 7.45 1.39 4.93
N VAL A 25 7.17 0.38 5.76
CA VAL A 25 5.94 0.26 6.55
C VAL A 25 5.74 1.45 7.51
N PRO A 26 6.73 1.86 8.34
CA PRO A 26 6.60 3.03 9.21
C PRO A 26 6.34 4.32 8.43
N ALA A 27 6.90 4.46 7.23
CA ALA A 27 6.63 5.63 6.39
C ALA A 27 5.16 5.65 5.90
N VAL A 28 4.63 4.49 5.49
CA VAL A 28 3.25 4.34 5.02
C VAL A 28 2.25 4.48 6.17
N ALA A 29 2.46 3.76 7.26
CA ALA A 29 1.62 3.79 8.46
C ALA A 29 1.69 5.16 9.15
N GLY A 30 2.89 5.70 9.31
CA GLY A 30 3.13 7.04 9.87
C GLY A 30 2.44 8.12 9.06
N PHE A 31 2.52 8.07 7.72
CA PHE A 31 1.76 8.99 6.89
C PHE A 31 0.25 8.83 7.05
N ALA A 32 -0.28 7.60 7.02
CA ALA A 32 -1.70 7.35 7.19
C ALA A 32 -2.22 7.86 8.55
N LEU A 33 -1.43 7.70 9.62
CA LEU A 33 -1.72 8.28 10.94
C LEU A 33 -1.61 9.80 10.94
N MET A 34 -0.55 10.38 10.36
CA MET A 34 -0.38 11.84 10.32
C MET A 34 -1.44 12.53 9.48
N ARG A 35 -1.93 11.90 8.41
CA ARG A 35 -3.05 12.37 7.57
C ARG A 35 -4.28 12.74 8.39
N ILE A 36 -4.40 12.19 9.60
CA ILE A 36 -5.49 12.50 10.50
C ILE A 36 -5.44 13.96 10.95
N VAL A 37 -4.26 14.52 11.17
CA VAL A 37 -4.07 15.84 11.80
C VAL A 37 -3.40 16.86 10.88
N THR A 38 -2.77 16.44 9.78
CA THR A 38 -2.02 17.33 8.91
C THR A 38 -2.83 17.87 7.72
N PRO A 39 -2.52 19.10 7.27
CA PRO A 39 -3.05 19.67 6.02
C PRO A 39 -2.70 18.79 4.79
N PRO A 40 -3.31 19.05 3.60
CA PRO A 40 -3.04 18.28 2.39
C PRO A 40 -1.54 18.13 2.10
N PRO A 41 -1.14 16.98 1.52
CA PRO A 41 0.26 16.58 1.49
C PRO A 41 1.03 17.49 0.53
N ARG A 42 2.27 17.81 0.86
CA ARG A 42 3.17 18.40 -0.13
C ARG A 42 3.53 17.33 -1.16
N ARG A 43 3.91 17.75 -2.36
CA ARG A 43 4.29 16.83 -3.46
C ARG A 43 5.39 15.85 -3.04
N VAL A 44 6.37 16.32 -2.26
CA VAL A 44 7.48 15.49 -1.74
C VAL A 44 6.96 14.39 -0.81
N ASP A 45 6.11 14.74 0.16
CA ASP A 45 5.52 13.78 1.09
C ASP A 45 4.68 12.73 0.34
N ALA A 46 3.90 13.18 -0.65
CA ALA A 46 3.09 12.29 -1.46
C ALA A 46 3.93 11.32 -2.31
N LEU A 47 5.05 11.79 -2.87
CA LEU A 47 6.00 10.95 -3.60
C LEU A 47 6.67 9.91 -2.69
N LEU A 48 7.08 10.32 -1.49
CA LEU A 48 7.67 9.40 -0.51
C LEU A 48 6.69 8.31 -0.14
N VAL A 49 5.44 8.65 0.12
CA VAL A 49 4.41 7.69 0.56
C VAL A 49 3.98 6.76 -0.55
N THR A 50 3.72 7.31 -1.74
CA THR A 50 3.32 6.49 -2.90
C THR A 50 4.48 5.60 -3.35
N GLY A 51 5.72 6.11 -3.30
CA GLY A 51 6.93 5.33 -3.52
C GLY A 51 7.09 4.21 -2.50
N ALA A 52 7.04 4.54 -1.19
CA ALA A 52 7.15 3.55 -0.11
C ALA A 52 6.04 2.48 -0.18
N SER A 53 4.79 2.88 -0.47
CA SER A 53 3.67 1.95 -0.61
C SER A 53 3.89 1.00 -1.80
N THR A 54 4.33 1.53 -2.95
CA THR A 54 4.62 0.74 -4.15
C THR A 54 5.78 -0.22 -3.92
N THR A 55 6.87 0.26 -3.31
CA THR A 55 8.03 -0.58 -2.97
C THR A 55 7.63 -1.68 -1.99
N THR A 56 6.85 -1.37 -0.95
CA THR A 56 6.37 -2.37 0.01
C THR A 56 5.47 -3.40 -0.68
N PHE A 57 4.62 -2.97 -1.60
CA PHE A 57 3.77 -3.88 -2.38
C PHE A 57 4.60 -4.85 -3.22
N LEU A 58 5.61 -4.34 -3.94
CA LEU A 58 6.52 -5.16 -4.75
C LEU A 58 7.32 -6.14 -3.88
N VAL A 59 7.81 -5.69 -2.73
CA VAL A 59 8.51 -6.54 -1.76
C VAL A 59 7.56 -7.63 -1.24
N ALA A 60 6.32 -7.28 -0.91
CA ALA A 60 5.34 -8.24 -0.44
C ALA A 60 5.01 -9.30 -1.50
N MET A 61 4.94 -8.92 -2.79
CA MET A 61 4.79 -9.88 -3.90
C MET A 61 5.94 -10.89 -3.97
N LEU A 62 7.17 -10.45 -3.69
CA LEU A 62 8.36 -11.31 -3.71
C LEU A 62 8.43 -12.22 -2.48
N LEU A 63 7.94 -11.74 -1.33
CA LEU A 63 7.96 -12.49 -0.07
C LEU A 63 6.78 -13.47 0.08
N PHE A 64 5.62 -13.15 -0.51
CA PHE A 64 4.39 -13.94 -0.38
C PHE A 64 3.91 -14.44 -1.76
N PRO A 65 4.54 -15.49 -2.32
CA PRO A 65 4.22 -15.99 -3.65
C PRO A 65 2.83 -16.65 -3.73
N SER A 66 2.30 -17.14 -2.61
CA SER A 66 0.96 -17.73 -2.51
C SER A 66 -0.05 -16.69 -2.00
N LEU A 67 -0.51 -15.84 -2.90
CA LEU A 67 -1.69 -15.02 -2.64
C LEU A 67 -2.92 -15.78 -3.10
N ALA A 68 -3.96 -15.81 -2.27
CA ALA A 68 -5.27 -16.34 -2.68
C ALA A 68 -6.00 -15.38 -3.64
N LEU A 69 -5.26 -14.67 -4.49
CA LEU A 69 -5.74 -13.71 -5.47
C LEU A 69 -5.53 -14.27 -6.88
N PRO A 70 -6.53 -14.13 -7.77
CA PRO A 70 -6.32 -14.46 -9.17
C PRO A 70 -5.23 -13.53 -9.75
N PRO A 71 -4.38 -14.01 -10.69
CA PRO A 71 -3.29 -13.21 -11.26
C PRO A 71 -3.74 -11.85 -11.82
N GLN A 72 -4.96 -11.79 -12.36
CA GLN A 72 -5.57 -10.56 -12.87
C GLN A 72 -5.77 -9.52 -11.75
N ALA A 73 -6.18 -9.94 -10.56
CA ALA A 73 -6.35 -9.05 -9.41
C ALA A 73 -5.00 -8.50 -8.92
N ILE A 74 -3.95 -9.31 -8.96
CA ILE A 74 -2.58 -8.89 -8.64
C ILE A 74 -2.11 -7.78 -9.58
N VAL A 75 -2.29 -7.98 -10.89
CA VAL A 75 -1.92 -6.97 -11.91
C VAL A 75 -2.72 -5.68 -11.72
N VAL A 76 -4.02 -5.78 -11.43
CA VAL A 76 -4.87 -4.61 -11.17
C VAL A 76 -4.43 -3.87 -9.92
N LEU A 77 -4.14 -4.56 -8.82
CA LEU A 77 -3.65 -3.95 -7.58
C LEU A 77 -2.28 -3.29 -7.77
N LEU A 78 -1.38 -3.93 -8.52
CA LEU A 78 -0.07 -3.38 -8.85
C LEU A 78 -0.20 -2.11 -9.70
N ALA A 79 -0.99 -2.16 -10.77
CA ALA A 79 -1.26 -0.99 -11.61
C ALA A 79 -1.88 0.14 -10.78
N ALA A 80 -2.86 -0.19 -9.94
CA ALA A 80 -3.49 0.77 -9.04
C ALA A 80 -2.49 1.31 -8.00
N GLY A 81 -1.51 0.54 -7.54
CA GLY A 81 -0.46 1.00 -6.61
C GLY A 81 0.53 1.97 -7.27
N ILE A 82 0.94 1.69 -8.52
CA ILE A 82 1.91 2.48 -9.27
C ILE A 82 1.33 3.81 -9.77
N VAL A 83 0.06 3.83 -10.17
CA VAL A 83 -0.59 5.01 -10.78
C VAL A 83 -0.46 6.26 -9.89
N PRO A 84 -0.72 6.23 -8.57
CA PRO A 84 -0.48 7.36 -7.68
C PRO A 84 0.93 7.92 -7.73
N PHE A 85 1.94 7.05 -7.73
CA PHE A 85 3.33 7.46 -7.82
C PHE A 85 3.61 8.16 -9.15
N VAL A 86 3.14 7.59 -10.27
CA VAL A 86 3.31 8.17 -11.61
C VAL A 86 2.62 9.53 -11.73
N ILE A 87 1.42 9.68 -11.17
CA ILE A 87 0.69 10.96 -11.19
C ILE A 87 1.47 12.05 -10.45
N TRP A 88 1.94 11.76 -9.23
CA TRP A 88 2.75 12.72 -8.47
C TRP A 88 4.11 13.02 -9.11
N TRP A 89 4.71 12.02 -9.76
CA TRP A 89 6.04 12.14 -10.39
C TRP A 89 5.98 12.87 -11.73
N ARG A 90 5.16 12.42 -12.67
CA ARG A 90 5.16 12.90 -14.07
C ARG A 90 3.89 13.59 -14.54
N ALA A 91 2.74 13.36 -13.91
CA ALA A 91 1.46 13.87 -14.42
C ALA A 91 0.66 14.68 -13.39
N PRO A 92 1.26 15.72 -12.75
CA PRO A 92 0.57 16.51 -11.73
C PRO A 92 -0.66 17.26 -12.29
N HIS A 93 -0.71 17.53 -13.59
CA HIS A 93 -1.86 18.12 -14.27
C HIS A 93 -3.12 17.24 -14.21
N LEU A 94 -2.98 15.92 -13.98
CA LEU A 94 -4.12 15.00 -13.87
C LEU A 94 -4.72 14.95 -12.45
N ILE A 95 -4.05 15.53 -11.45
CA ILE A 95 -4.48 15.47 -10.04
C ILE A 95 -5.92 15.95 -9.88
N ALA A 96 -6.31 17.04 -10.54
CA ALA A 96 -7.67 17.59 -10.44
C ALA A 96 -8.77 16.59 -10.85
N ARG A 97 -8.49 15.73 -11.83
CA ARG A 97 -9.41 14.66 -12.28
C ARG A 97 -9.39 13.49 -11.31
N VAL A 98 -8.20 13.13 -10.84
CA VAL A 98 -7.98 11.98 -9.96
C VAL A 98 -8.59 12.18 -8.57
N VAL A 99 -8.61 13.40 -8.04
CA VAL A 99 -9.21 13.73 -6.73
C VAL A 99 -10.69 13.32 -6.64
N VAL A 100 -11.41 13.27 -7.77
CA VAL A 100 -12.81 12.83 -7.82
C VAL A 100 -12.94 11.31 -7.69
N VAL A 101 -12.01 10.56 -8.27
CA VAL A 101 -12.06 9.09 -8.35
C VAL A 101 -11.35 8.42 -7.17
N ALA A 102 -10.29 9.06 -6.65
CA ALA A 102 -9.47 8.50 -5.58
C ALA A 102 -10.26 8.05 -4.32
N PRO A 103 -11.27 8.80 -3.82
CA PRO A 103 -12.05 8.35 -2.66
C PRO A 103 -12.78 7.03 -2.90
N TRP A 104 -13.26 6.79 -4.12
CA TRP A 104 -13.93 5.54 -4.48
C TRP A 104 -12.96 4.37 -4.55
N LEU A 105 -11.75 4.61 -5.07
CA LEU A 105 -10.69 3.60 -5.10
C LEU A 105 -10.22 3.26 -3.68
N VAL A 106 -10.06 4.26 -2.81
CA VAL A 106 -9.76 4.05 -1.39
C VAL A 106 -10.85 3.24 -0.72
N ALA A 107 -12.13 3.59 -0.93
CA ALA A 107 -13.25 2.86 -0.33
C ALA A 107 -13.30 1.41 -0.80
N ALA A 108 -13.15 1.16 -2.10
CA ALA A 108 -13.14 -0.19 -2.66
C ALA A 108 -11.97 -1.03 -2.12
N ALA A 109 -10.76 -0.45 -2.08
CA ALA A 109 -9.57 -1.12 -1.55
C ALA A 109 -9.68 -1.36 -0.04
N PHE A 110 -10.23 -0.42 0.72
CA PHE A 110 -10.51 -0.58 2.15
C PHE A 110 -11.50 -1.72 2.42
N VAL A 111 -12.63 -1.74 1.72
CA VAL A 111 -13.63 -2.82 1.85
C VAL A 111 -13.00 -4.16 1.48
N THR A 112 -12.20 -4.21 0.42
CA THR A 112 -11.48 -5.42 0.02
C THR A 112 -10.52 -5.89 1.11
N ALA A 113 -9.76 -4.96 1.71
CA ALA A 113 -8.84 -5.29 2.80
C ALA A 113 -9.57 -5.86 4.02
N VAL A 114 -10.67 -5.22 4.45
CA VAL A 114 -11.48 -5.66 5.60
C VAL A 114 -12.10 -7.03 5.36
N LEU A 115 -12.68 -7.26 4.18
CA LEU A 115 -13.33 -8.53 3.86
C LEU A 115 -12.35 -9.69 3.70
N ARG A 116 -11.11 -9.41 3.25
CA ARG A 116 -10.09 -10.45 3.05
C ARG A 116 -9.27 -10.73 4.30
N ALA A 117 -9.14 -9.80 5.23
CA ALA A 117 -8.29 -9.95 6.42
C ALA A 117 -8.45 -11.28 7.18
N PRO A 118 -9.67 -11.86 7.35
CA PRO A 118 -9.83 -13.14 8.04
C PRO A 118 -9.31 -14.37 7.27
N ALA A 119 -9.28 -14.31 5.93
CA ALA A 119 -9.01 -15.47 5.08
C ALA A 119 -7.70 -15.36 4.27
N ASP A 120 -7.21 -14.15 4.06
CA ASP A 120 -6.05 -13.84 3.23
C ASP A 120 -5.40 -12.54 3.74
N GLN A 121 -4.62 -12.67 4.81
CA GLN A 121 -3.90 -11.55 5.41
C GLN A 121 -2.93 -10.86 4.43
N PRO A 122 -2.13 -11.58 3.61
CA PRO A 122 -1.25 -10.94 2.64
C PRO A 122 -2.02 -10.16 1.56
N GLY A 123 -3.13 -10.70 1.05
CA GLY A 123 -3.99 -9.99 0.10
C GLY A 123 -4.68 -8.76 0.73
N ALA A 124 -5.08 -8.84 2.00
CA ALA A 124 -5.61 -7.70 2.74
C ALA A 124 -4.56 -6.61 2.95
N PHE A 125 -3.33 -6.98 3.27
CA PHE A 125 -2.18 -6.07 3.38
C PHE A 125 -1.92 -5.34 2.06
N MET A 126 -1.93 -6.06 0.93
CA MET A 126 -1.75 -5.46 -0.39
C MET A 126 -2.85 -4.49 -0.77
N ALA A 127 -4.11 -4.84 -0.53
CA ALA A 127 -5.24 -3.92 -0.71
C ALA A 127 -5.09 -2.69 0.19
N ALA A 128 -4.60 -2.85 1.42
CA ALA A 128 -4.36 -1.73 2.32
C ALA A 128 -3.26 -0.79 1.83
N LEU A 129 -2.13 -1.32 1.34
CA LEU A 129 -1.05 -0.53 0.73
C LEU A 129 -1.54 0.25 -0.49
N THR A 130 -2.34 -0.39 -1.35
CA THR A 130 -2.98 0.30 -2.48
C THR A 130 -3.88 1.43 -1.96
N ALA A 131 -4.77 1.17 -0.99
CA ALA A 131 -5.62 2.21 -0.43
C ALA A 131 -4.80 3.40 0.11
N VAL A 132 -3.70 3.15 0.83
CA VAL A 132 -2.86 4.21 1.39
C VAL A 132 -2.18 5.05 0.32
N SER A 133 -1.76 4.47 -0.81
CA SER A 133 -1.17 5.26 -1.90
C SER A 133 -2.16 6.27 -2.49
N TRP A 134 -3.43 5.89 -2.61
CA TRP A 134 -4.52 6.76 -3.10
C TRP A 134 -5.00 7.80 -2.07
N LEU A 135 -4.77 7.58 -0.76
CA LEU A 135 -5.12 8.57 0.28
C LEU A 135 -4.45 9.93 0.05
N THR A 136 -3.30 9.96 -0.63
CA THR A 136 -2.58 11.20 -0.96
C THR A 136 -3.43 12.19 -1.77
N PHE A 137 -4.35 11.69 -2.62
CA PHE A 137 -5.27 12.52 -3.42
C PHE A 137 -6.60 12.83 -2.74
N CYS A 138 -6.91 12.18 -1.61
CA CYS A 138 -8.18 12.40 -0.93
C CYS A 138 -8.13 13.71 -0.12
N VAL A 139 -8.96 14.68 -0.52
CA VAL A 139 -9.10 16.00 0.14
C VAL A 139 -10.57 16.26 0.47
N PRO A 140 -11.08 15.74 1.61
CA PRO A 140 -12.46 15.93 2.00
C PRO A 140 -12.73 17.39 2.40
N ARG A 141 -13.77 17.98 1.80
CA ARG A 141 -14.21 19.34 2.12
C ARG A 141 -15.15 19.40 3.33
N SER A 142 -15.92 18.33 3.57
CA SER A 142 -16.88 18.25 4.67
C SER A 142 -16.25 17.73 5.97
N ARG A 143 -16.81 18.13 7.12
CA ARG A 143 -16.40 17.60 8.44
C ARG A 143 -16.59 16.08 8.52
N ALA A 144 -17.73 15.57 8.07
CA ALA A 144 -18.01 14.14 8.04
C ALA A 144 -17.02 13.38 7.16
N GLY A 145 -16.72 13.89 5.96
CA GLY A 145 -15.74 13.27 5.06
C GLY A 145 -14.34 13.22 5.66
N ARG A 146 -13.94 14.24 6.44
CA ARG A 146 -12.68 14.21 7.20
C ARG A 146 -12.69 13.10 8.23
N VAL A 147 -13.76 12.92 9.00
CA VAL A 147 -13.87 11.84 10.00
C VAL A 147 -13.79 10.47 9.33
N VAL A 148 -14.55 10.25 8.26
CA VAL A 148 -14.52 8.97 7.52
C VAL A 148 -13.13 8.66 6.99
N LEU A 149 -12.46 9.63 6.37
CA LEU A 149 -11.11 9.45 5.85
C LEU A 149 -10.10 9.15 6.96
N ARG A 150 -10.24 9.80 8.12
CA ARG A 150 -9.40 9.58 9.31
C ARG A 150 -9.55 8.17 9.85
N VAL A 151 -10.78 7.70 9.99
CA VAL A 151 -11.08 6.35 10.47
C VAL A 151 -10.54 5.31 9.49
N ALA A 152 -10.76 5.50 8.18
CA ALA A 152 -10.23 4.61 7.15
C ALA A 152 -8.70 4.57 7.16
N ALA A 153 -8.04 5.74 7.22
CA ALA A 153 -6.59 5.83 7.27
C ALA A 153 -6.01 5.16 8.54
N GLY A 154 -6.64 5.37 9.69
CA GLY A 154 -6.25 4.71 10.94
C GLY A 154 -6.40 3.19 10.88
N ALA A 155 -7.52 2.69 10.36
CA ALA A 155 -7.76 1.26 10.20
C ALA A 155 -6.78 0.62 9.20
N LEU A 156 -6.45 1.29 8.10
CA LEU A 156 -5.43 0.86 7.14
C LEU A 156 -4.04 0.82 7.77
N ALA A 157 -3.66 1.86 8.53
CA ALA A 157 -2.39 1.90 9.25
C ALA A 157 -2.27 0.75 10.24
N LEU A 158 -3.32 0.48 11.01
CA LEU A 158 -3.37 -0.64 11.96
C LEU A 158 -3.27 -1.99 11.25
N SER A 159 -3.92 -2.16 10.09
CA SER A 159 -3.81 -3.38 9.29
C SER A 159 -2.37 -3.61 8.81
N VAL A 160 -1.71 -2.57 8.30
CA VAL A 160 -0.31 -2.63 7.85
C VAL A 160 0.62 -2.98 9.03
N VAL A 161 0.45 -2.34 10.18
CA VAL A 161 1.25 -2.59 11.39
C VAL A 161 1.00 -4.01 11.94
N ALA A 162 -0.25 -4.45 12.02
CA ALA A 162 -0.62 -5.77 12.53
C ALA A 162 -0.03 -6.88 11.66
N PHE A 163 -0.13 -6.76 10.33
CA PHE A 163 0.49 -7.71 9.41
C PHE A 163 2.02 -7.74 9.53
N THR A 164 2.64 -6.56 9.61
CA THR A 164 4.10 -6.48 9.78
C THR A 164 4.53 -7.10 11.11
N GLY A 165 3.76 -6.89 12.17
CA GLY A 165 3.97 -7.50 13.48
C GLY A 165 3.79 -9.02 13.50
N SER A 166 2.81 -9.57 12.77
CA SER A 166 2.63 -11.02 12.69
C SER A 166 3.78 -11.71 11.96
N VAL A 167 4.29 -11.09 10.90
CA VAL A 167 5.49 -11.55 10.18
C VAL A 167 6.73 -11.45 11.07
N ALA A 168 6.88 -10.34 11.82
CA ALA A 168 7.99 -10.12 12.75
C ALA A 168 8.05 -11.15 13.89
N ALA A 169 6.89 -11.54 14.42
CA ALA A 169 6.76 -12.48 15.53
C ALA A 169 7.04 -13.95 15.15
N GLY A 170 7.44 -14.22 13.90
CA GLY A 170 7.69 -15.58 13.42
C GLY A 170 6.41 -16.38 13.15
N GLY A 171 5.28 -15.70 12.95
CA GLY A 171 4.03 -16.33 12.54
C GLY A 171 4.22 -17.00 11.18
N SER A 172 4.41 -18.31 11.19
CA SER A 172 4.22 -19.15 10.01
C SER A 172 2.75 -19.06 9.63
N LEU A 173 2.48 -18.55 8.43
CA LEU A 173 1.23 -18.79 7.71
C LEU A 173 1.38 -20.09 6.93
#